data_AF-A0A5J9VBZ1-F1
#
_entry.id   AF-A0A5J9VBZ1-F1
#
_cell.length_a   1.000
_cell.length_b   1.000
_cell.length_c   1.000
_cell.angle_alpha   90.00
_cell.angle_beta   90.00
_cell.angle_gamma   90.00
#
_symmetry.space_group_name_H-M   'P 1'
#
loop_
_entity.id
_entity.type
_entity.pdbx_description
1 polymer ?
#
loop_
_entity_poly.entity_id
_entity_poly.type
_entity_poly.pdbx_seq_one_letter_code
_entity_poly.pdbx_strand_id
1 'polypeptide(L)' 'MEHIHYEDENTQYVCICGMNKPLNMVCCWAEDPNSDAFKRHLARIPDFLWLSEDGMKSQV' A
#
# COMPACT_ATOMS: atom_id res chain seq x y z
N MET A 1 -9.88 6.76 -10.80
CA MET A 1 -9.33 5.67 -9.96
C MET A 1 -9.00 4.40 -10.75
N GLU A 2 -9.43 4.27 -12.02
CA GLU A 2 -9.24 3.04 -12.80
C GLU A 2 -7.78 2.56 -12.89
N HIS A 3 -6.82 3.45 -13.22
CA HIS A 3 -5.40 3.07 -13.29
C HIS A 3 -4.81 2.62 -11.94
N ILE A 4 -5.25 3.24 -10.83
CA ILE A 4 -4.81 2.89 -9.47
C ILE A 4 -5.35 1.50 -9.11
N HIS A 5 -6.67 1.29 -9.28
CA HIS A 5 -7.29 0.00 -9.00
C HIS A 5 -6.72 -1.12 -9.89
N TYR A 6 -6.43 -0.83 -11.16
CA TYR A 6 -5.77 -1.78 -12.06
C TYR A 6 -4.35 -2.15 -11.59
N GLU A 7 -3.54 -1.17 -11.18
CA GLU A 7 -2.22 -1.45 -10.59
C GLU A 7 -2.35 -2.29 -9.32
N ASP A 8 -3.27 -1.90 -8.43
CA ASP A 8 -3.48 -2.54 -7.14
C ASP A 8 -3.90 -4.00 -7.30
N GLU A 9 -4.83 -4.29 -8.21
CA GLU A 9 -5.24 -5.67 -8.50
C GLU A 9 -4.09 -6.48 -9.10
N ASN A 10 -3.37 -5.92 -10.07
CA ASN A 10 -2.27 -6.61 -10.75
C ASN A 10 -1.06 -6.88 -9.83
N THR A 11 -0.81 -6.01 -8.85
CA THR A 11 0.30 -6.14 -7.88
C THR A 11 -0.13 -6.75 -6.54
N GLN A 12 -1.39 -7.18 -6.42
CA GLN A 12 -1.97 -7.67 -5.17
C GLN A 12 -1.80 -6.68 -4.01
N TYR A 13 -1.98 -5.39 -4.30
CA TYR A 13 -1.93 -4.26 -3.37
C TYR A 13 -0.56 -4.03 -2.74
N VAL A 14 0.52 -4.57 -3.34
CA VAL A 14 1.90 -4.27 -2.94
C VAL A 14 2.42 -3.03 -3.65
N CYS A 15 1.91 -2.76 -4.86
CA CYS A 15 2.36 -1.70 -5.76
C CYS A 15 3.85 -1.82 -6.14
N ILE A 16 4.35 -0.89 -6.97
CA ILE A 16 5.71 -0.98 -7.52
C ILE A 16 6.83 -0.60 -6.55
N CYS A 17 6.61 0.36 -5.65
CA CYS A 17 7.66 0.87 -4.77
C CYS A 17 7.10 1.52 -3.49
N GLY A 18 7.97 1.74 -2.51
CA GLY A 18 7.62 2.31 -1.19
C GLY A 18 6.99 3.71 -1.23
N MET A 19 7.06 4.42 -2.36
CA MET A 19 6.38 5.72 -2.55
C MET A 19 5.02 5.58 -3.24
N ASN A 20 4.91 4.74 -4.27
CA ASN A 20 3.64 4.52 -4.96
C ASN A 20 2.63 3.82 -4.03
N LYS A 21 3.08 2.80 -3.27
CA LYS A 21 2.24 2.05 -2.32
C LYS A 21 1.43 2.93 -1.37
N PRO A 22 2.03 3.85 -0.58
CA PRO A 22 1.25 4.69 0.32
C PRO A 22 0.36 5.70 -0.40
N LEU A 23 0.75 6.17 -1.61
CA LEU A 23 -0.10 7.08 -2.39
C LEU A 23 -1.38 6.39 -2.87
N ASN A 24 -1.26 5.21 -3.50
CA ASN A 24 -2.42 4.44 -3.95
C ASN A 24 -3.33 4.05 -2.77
N MET A 25 -2.75 3.64 -1.64
CA MET A 25 -3.49 3.34 -0.41
C MET A 25 -4.28 4.55 0.10
N VAL A 26 -3.70 5.75 0.10
CA VAL A 26 -4.39 7.00 0.50
C VAL A 26 -5.50 7.35 -0.48
N CYS A 27 -5.32 7.12 -1.78
CA CYS A 27 -6.38 7.32 -2.78
C CYS A 27 -7.57 6.38 -2.53
N CYS A 28 -7.33 5.09 -2.27
CA CYS A 28 -8.40 4.14 -1.92
C CYS A 28 -9.11 4.49 -0.61
N TRP A 29 -8.37 5.02 0.37
CA TRP A 29 -8.95 5.51 1.63
C TRP A 29 -9.83 6.76 1.42
N ALA A 30 -9.37 7.71 0.60
CA ALA A 30 -10.11 8.93 0.31
C ALA A 30 -11.40 8.65 -0.49
N GLU A 31 -11.43 7.57 -1.28
CA GLU A 31 -12.63 7.10 -2.00
C GLU A 31 -13.64 6.44 -1.05
N ASP A 32 -13.21 5.44 -0.26
CA ASP A 32 -14.01 4.84 0.80
C ASP A 32 -13.10 4.19 1.87
N PRO A 33 -13.07 4.73 3.11
CA PRO A 33 -12.29 4.18 4.22
C PRO A 33 -12.67 2.76 4.64
N ASN A 34 -13.85 2.26 4.26
CA ASN A 34 -14.32 0.91 4.60
C ASN A 34 -14.22 -0.09 3.43
N SER A 35 -13.67 0.36 2.29
CA SER A 35 -13.54 -0.46 1.09
C SER A 35 -12.63 -1.67 1.28
N ASP A 36 -12.90 -2.73 0.52
CA ASP A 36 -12.02 -3.90 0.52
C ASP A 36 -10.65 -3.60 -0.10
N ALA A 37 -10.58 -2.66 -1.04
CA ALA A 37 -9.32 -2.18 -1.60
C ALA A 37 -8.43 -1.58 -0.51
N PHE A 38 -8.97 -0.68 0.33
CA PHE A 38 -8.22 -0.11 1.44
C PHE A 38 -7.80 -1.16 2.48
N LYS A 39 -8.69 -2.09 2.85
CA LYS A 39 -8.35 -3.19 3.77
C LYS A 39 -7.22 -4.08 3.23
N ARG A 40 -7.20 -4.36 1.93
CA ARG A 40 -6.13 -5.13 1.27
C ARG A 40 -4.80 -4.36 1.29
N HIS A 41 -4.82 -3.05 1.06
CA HIS A 41 -3.63 -2.20 1.20
C HIS A 41 -3.07 -2.19 2.63
N LEU A 42 -3.94 -2.15 3.65
CA LEU A 42 -3.53 -2.21 5.06
C LEU A 42 -2.80 -3.51 5.38
N ALA A 43 -3.31 -4.65 4.89
CA ALA A 43 -2.70 -5.96 5.08
C ALA A 43 -1.28 -6.07 4.51
N ARG A 44 -0.93 -5.20 3.55
CA ARG A 44 0.37 -5.16 2.87
C ARG A 44 1.38 -4.18 3.47
N ILE A 45 1.01 -3.39 4.47
CA ILE A 45 1.95 -2.46 5.15
C ILE A 45 3.17 -3.21 5.73
N PRO A 46 3.02 -4.36 6.40
CA PRO A 46 4.16 -5.08 6.97
C PRO A 46 5.20 -5.52 5.94
N ASP A 47 4.80 -5.74 4.68
CA ASP A 47 5.69 -6.17 3.59
C ASP A 47 6.80 -5.13 3.32
N PHE A 48 6.55 -3.86 3.67
CA PHE A 48 7.51 -2.75 3.52
C PHE A 48 8.23 -2.39 4.83
N LEU A 49 7.93 -3.03 5.96
CA LEU A 49 8.54 -2.68 7.24
C LEU A 49 9.68 -3.64 7.59
N TRP A 50 10.84 -3.08 7.91
CA TRP A 50 12.04 -3.81 8.31
C TRP A 50 12.56 -3.31 9.66
N LEU A 51 12.99 -4.22 10.54
CA LEU A 51 13.61 -3.85 11.81
C LEU A 51 15.14 -3.91 11.69
N SER A 52 15.80 -2.76 11.83
CA SER A 52 17.26 -2.65 11.92
C SER A 52 17.72 -2.27 13.33
N GLU A 53 19.03 -2.23 13.55
CA GLU A 53 19.64 -1.93 14.86
C GLU A 53 19.20 -0.58 15.46
N ASP A 54 18.87 0.38 14.61
CA ASP A 54 18.39 1.72 14.93
C ASP A 54 16.85 1.87 14.88
N GLY A 55 16.12 0.75 14.74
CA GLY A 55 14.67 0.72 14.81
C GLY A 55 13.98 0.29 13.51
N MET A 56 12.67 0.54 13.45
CA MET A 56 11.83 0.14 12.32
C MET A 56 11.96 1.13 11.16
N LYS A 57 12.16 0.62 9.96
CA LYS A 57 12.36 1.35 8.72
C LYS A 57 11.42 0.86 7.64
N SER A 58 11.18 1.72 6.65
CA SER A 58 10.65 1.26 5.37
C SER A 58 11.76 0.61 4.56
N GLN A 59 11.45 -0.49 3.87
CA GLN A 59 12.29 -1.02 2.80
C GLN A 59 12.34 0.01 1.66
N VAL A 60 13.54 0.26 1.15
CA VAL A 60 13.84 1.18 0.04
C VAL A 60 14.44 0.40 -1.11
#